data_AF-A0A821JZQ0-F1
#
_entry.id   AF-A0A821JZQ0-F1
#
_cell.length_a   1.000
_cell.length_b   1.000
_cell.length_c   1.000
_cell.angle_alpha   90.00
_cell.angle_beta   90.00
_cell.angle_gamma   90.00
#
_symmetry.space_group_name_H-M   'P 1'
#
loop_
_entity.id
_entity.type
_entity.pdbx_description
1 polymer ?
#
loop_
_entity_poly.entity_id
_entity_poly.type
_entity_poly.pdbx_seq_one_letter_code
_entity_poly.pdbx_strand_id
1 'polypeptide(L)'
;MRITTIDSNQNKFDKDIWRAGGSASREQILQKWNDSNRILIEYFMKNKFHQTELSTYNSYFYTDEIGKLLMNTQLNIPTNLQELWLMIR
;
A
#
# COMPACT_ATOMS: atom_id res chain seq x y z
N MET A 1 -50.54 -14.38 0.93
CA MET A 1 -49.85 -14.12 2.21
C MET A 1 -49.01 -12.86 2.02
N ARG A 2 -49.38 -11.73 2.62
CA ARG A 2 -48.68 -10.45 2.46
C ARG A 2 -47.56 -10.41 3.49
N ILE A 3 -46.31 -10.47 3.05
CA ILE A 3 -45.15 -10.39 3.94
C ILE A 3 -45.05 -8.93 4.39
N THR A 4 -45.52 -8.64 5.60
CA THR A 4 -45.23 -7.40 6.31
C THR A 4 -43.79 -7.49 6.81
N THR A 5 -42.89 -6.73 6.20
CA THR A 5 -41.51 -6.59 6.66
C THR A 5 -41.54 -6.00 8.07
N ILE A 6 -41.15 -6.82 9.04
CA ILE A 6 -40.95 -6.42 10.42
C ILE A 6 -39.81 -5.41 10.42
N ASP A 7 -40.14 -4.19 10.81
CA ASP A 7 -39.25 -3.07 11.05
C ASP A 7 -38.26 -3.45 12.18
N SER A 8 -37.19 -4.17 11.81
CA SER A 8 -36.03 -4.37 12.67
C SER A 8 -34.96 -3.40 12.19
N ASN A 9 -35.03 -2.19 12.74
CA ASN A 9 -34.19 -1.02 12.47
C ASN A 9 -32.68 -1.22 12.73
N GLN A 10 -32.19 -2.46 12.80
CA GLN A 10 -30.80 -2.82 13.11
C GLN A 10 -30.06 -3.49 11.95
N ASN A 11 -30.75 -3.90 10.88
CA ASN A 11 -30.13 -4.55 9.72
C ASN A 11 -30.52 -3.85 8.41
N LYS A 12 -30.28 -2.54 8.30
CA LYS A 12 -30.22 -1.89 6.97
C LYS A 12 -28.93 -2.34 6.31
N PHE A 13 -29.05 -3.20 5.31
CA PHE A 13 -27.88 -3.60 4.53
C PHE A 13 -27.45 -2.42 3.66
N ASP A 14 -26.15 -2.25 3.45
CA ASP A 14 -25.64 -1.16 2.60
C ASP A 14 -26.25 -1.19 1.19
N LYS A 15 -26.59 -2.38 0.68
CA LYS A 15 -27.31 -2.58 -0.59
C LYS A 15 -28.67 -1.86 -0.64
N ASP A 16 -29.29 -1.62 0.51
CA ASP A 16 -30.60 -0.97 0.60
C ASP A 16 -30.46 0.54 0.37
N ILE A 17 -29.29 1.13 0.65
CA ILE A 17 -28.96 2.52 0.29
C ILE A 17 -28.96 2.68 -1.23
N TRP A 18 -28.32 1.75 -1.95
CA TRP A 18 -28.26 1.76 -3.42
C TRP A 18 -29.63 1.53 -4.07
N ARG A 19 -30.53 0.80 -3.39
CA ARG A 19 -31.88 0.49 -3.89
C ARG A 19 -32.92 1.56 -3.56
N ALA A 20 -32.74 2.32 -2.47
CA ALA A 20 -33.68 3.36 -2.06
C ALA A 20 -33.72 4.53 -3.05
N GLY A 21 -32.58 4.85 -3.70
CA GLY A 21 -32.48 5.94 -4.67
C GLY A 21 -32.75 7.33 -4.07
N GLY A 22 -32.67 8.36 -4.92
CA GLY A 22 -32.91 9.75 -4.52
C GLY A 22 -31.72 10.44 -3.84
N SER A 23 -31.88 11.71 -3.48
CA SER A 23 -30.80 12.54 -2.89
C SER A 23 -30.22 11.91 -1.62
N ALA A 24 -31.07 11.51 -0.67
CA ALA A 24 -30.62 10.89 0.58
C ALA A 24 -29.74 9.65 0.39
N SER A 25 -29.92 8.86 -0.69
CA SER A 25 -29.04 7.73 -1.01
C SER A 25 -27.66 8.19 -1.50
N ARG A 26 -27.60 9.27 -2.28
CA ARG A 26 -26.37 9.87 -2.79
C ARG A 26 -25.50 10.36 -1.64
N GLU A 27 -26.06 11.11 -0.70
CA GLU A 27 -25.33 11.60 0.46
C GLU A 27 -24.78 10.44 1.32
N GLN A 28 -25.57 9.38 1.52
CA GLN A 28 -25.13 8.20 2.29
C GLN A 28 -24.01 7.41 1.59
N ILE A 29 -24.08 7.26 0.26
CA ILE A 29 -23.01 6.61 -0.53
C ILE A 29 -21.74 7.46 -0.46
N LEU A 30 -21.84 8.78 -0.60
CA LEU A 30 -20.70 9.68 -0.51
C LEU A 30 -20.04 9.61 0.87
N GLN A 31 -20.83 9.55 1.94
CA GLN A 31 -20.32 9.41 3.29
C GLN A 31 -19.53 8.09 3.45
N LYS A 32 -20.09 6.96 3.00
CA LYS A 32 -19.41 5.66 3.04
C LYS A 32 -18.13 5.64 2.20
N TRP A 33 -18.12 6.33 1.07
CA TRP A 33 -16.93 6.48 0.23
C TRP A 33 -15.82 7.24 0.98
N ASN A 34 -16.17 8.35 1.63
CA ASN A 34 -15.23 9.12 2.44
C ASN A 34 -14.68 8.31 3.62
N ASP A 35 -15.54 7.55 4.30
CA ASP A 35 -15.13 6.67 5.40
C ASP A 35 -14.17 5.58 4.92
N SER A 36 -14.44 4.99 3.76
CA SER A 36 -13.56 3.99 3.14
C SER A 36 -12.20 4.58 2.78
N ASN A 37 -12.17 5.77 2.18
CA ASN A 37 -10.92 6.46 1.85
C ASN A 37 -10.11 6.79 3.10
N ARG A 38 -10.75 7.25 4.17
CA ARG A 38 -10.08 7.52 5.45
C ARG A 38 -9.40 6.27 6.00
N ILE A 39 -10.12 5.14 6.04
CA ILE A 39 -9.57 3.87 6.53
C ILE A 39 -8.37 3.43 5.68
N LEU A 40 -8.47 3.52 4.36
CA LEU A 40 -7.38 3.17 3.45
C LEU A 40 -6.16 4.07 3.66
N ILE A 41 -6.37 5.39 3.78
CA ILE A 41 -5.28 6.34 4.03
C ILE A 41 -4.59 6.03 5.36
N GLU A 42 -5.35 5.80 6.43
CA GLU A 42 -4.78 5.43 7.74
C GLU A 42 -3.99 4.12 7.66
N TYR A 43 -4.51 3.12 6.94
CA TYR A 43 -3.82 1.86 6.73
C TYR A 43 -2.50 2.05 5.98
N PHE A 44 -2.49 2.79 4.87
CA PHE A 44 -1.27 3.01 4.08
C PHE A 44 -0.26 3.92 4.79
N MET A 45 -0.72 4.88 5.60
CA MET A 45 0.16 5.70 6.44
C MET A 45 0.86 4.88 7.53
N LYS A 46 0.17 3.91 8.12
CA LYS A 46 0.74 2.99 9.12
C LYS A 46 1.63 1.93 8.48
N ASN A 47 1.25 1.42 7.32
CA ASN A 47 1.95 0.35 6.62
C ASN A 47 2.70 0.91 5.41
N LYS A 48 3.83 1.56 5.69
CA LYS A 48 4.73 2.07 4.65
C LYS A 48 5.58 0.94 4.07
N PHE A 49 4.92 0.03 3.37
CA PHE A 49 5.55 -1.17 2.79
C PHE A 49 6.85 -0.87 2.02
N HIS A 50 6.90 0.27 1.33
CA HIS A 50 8.08 0.75 0.60
C HIS A 50 9.27 1.18 1.48
N GLN A 51 9.04 1.55 2.74
CA GLN A 51 10.08 1.95 3.70
C GLN A 51 10.49 0.80 4.63
N THR A 52 9.64 -0.20 4.79
CA THR A 52 9.87 -1.36 5.65
C THR A 52 10.30 -2.57 4.83
N GLU A 53 9.37 -3.31 4.23
CA GLU A 53 9.66 -4.60 3.60
C GLU A 53 10.35 -4.50 2.23
N LEU A 54 10.14 -3.41 1.48
CA LEU A 54 10.71 -3.24 0.14
C LEU A 54 12.20 -2.83 0.17
N SER A 55 12.68 -2.34 1.30
CA SER A 55 14.10 -2.02 1.50
C SER A 55 15.00 -3.25 1.38
N THR A 56 14.52 -4.40 1.85
CA THR A 56 15.25 -5.67 1.87
C THR A 56 15.10 -6.42 0.54
N TYR A 57 14.05 -6.17 -0.24
CA TYR A 57 13.83 -6.81 -1.53
C TYR A 57 14.90 -6.42 -2.58
N ASN A 58 15.41 -5.19 -2.50
CA ASN A 58 16.43 -4.69 -3.43
C ASN A 58 17.88 -4.92 -2.96
N SER A 59 18.10 -5.47 -1.76
CA SER A 59 19.43 -5.87 -1.32
C SER A 59 19.73 -7.30 -1.77
N TYR A 60 20.53 -7.45 -2.81
CA TYR A 60 21.00 -8.77 -3.23
C TYR A 60 22.12 -9.24 -2.31
N PHE A 61 22.16 -10.52 -1.94
CA PHE A 61 23.20 -11.08 -1.05
C PHE A 61 24.64 -10.80 -1.53
N TYR A 62 24.84 -10.69 -2.85
CA TYR A 62 26.13 -10.43 -3.45
C TYR A 62 26.54 -8.95 -3.43
N THR A 63 25.66 -7.99 -3.08
CA THR A 63 26.06 -6.56 -3.08
C THR A 63 27.15 -6.27 -2.07
N ASP A 64 27.11 -6.91 -0.90
CA ASP A 64 28.15 -6.77 0.11
C ASP A 64 29.47 -7.43 -0.32
N GLU A 65 29.40 -8.55 -1.03
CA GLU A 65 30.58 -9.24 -1.57
C GLU A 65 31.23 -8.45 -2.71
N ILE A 66 30.42 -7.86 -3.61
CA ILE A 66 30.91 -6.98 -4.68
C ILE A 66 31.56 -5.73 -4.08
N GLY A 67 30.97 -5.12 -3.05
CA GLY A 67 31.58 -3.98 -2.35
C GLY A 67 32.96 -4.33 -1.76
N LYS A 68 33.09 -5.52 -1.13
CA LYS A 68 34.38 -6.00 -0.62
C LYS A 68 35.39 -6.29 -1.72
N LEU A 69 34.95 -6.85 -2.85
CA LEU A 69 35.79 -7.10 -4.01
C LEU A 69 36.33 -5.79 -4.60
N LEU A 70 35.45 -4.82 -4.86
CA LEU A 70 35.79 -3.54 -5.50
C LEU A 70 36.71 -2.67 -4.63
N MET A 71 36.61 -2.79 -3.31
CA MET A 71 37.46 -2.10 -2.33
C MET A 71 38.75 -2.86 -2.01
N ASN A 72 38.97 -4.04 -2.62
CA ASN A 72 40.17 -4.84 -2.36
C ASN A 72 41.39 -4.22 -3.02
N THR A 73 42.34 -3.74 -2.20
CA THR A 73 43.59 -3.10 -2.66
C THR A 73 44.59 -4.07 -3.28
N GLN A 74 44.37 -5.38 -3.18
CA GLN A 74 45.22 -6.41 -3.78
C GLN A 74 44.85 -6.71 -5.24
N LEU A 75 43.67 -6.27 -5.69
CA LEU A 75 43.19 -6.47 -7.06
C LEU A 75 43.31 -5.17 -7.85
N ASN A 76 43.82 -5.26 -9.07
CA ASN A 76 43.93 -4.10 -9.95
C ASN A 76 42.58 -3.88 -10.66
N ILE A 77 41.67 -3.20 -9.97
CA ILE A 77 40.30 -2.98 -10.45
C ILE A 77 40.22 -1.62 -11.15
N PRO A 78 39.65 -1.57 -12.37
CA PRO A 78 39.42 -0.31 -13.08
C PRO A 78 38.60 0.70 -12.27
N THR A 79 39.09 1.94 -12.20
CA THR A 79 38.48 3.02 -11.41
C THR A 79 37.04 3.33 -11.82
N ASN A 80 36.73 3.21 -13.12
CA ASN A 80 35.38 3.41 -13.65
C ASN A 80 34.34 2.45 -13.05
N LEU A 81 34.74 1.23 -12.67
CA LEU A 81 33.85 0.26 -12.03
C LEU A 81 33.61 0.60 -10.56
N GLN A 82 34.62 1.14 -9.87
CA GLN A 82 34.48 1.61 -8.49
C GLN A 82 33.57 2.84 -8.42
N GLU A 83 33.71 3.77 -9.35
CA GLU A 83 32.86 4.96 -9.47
C GLU A 83 31.40 4.59 -9.75
N LEU A 84 31.17 3.65 -10.69
CA LEU A 84 29.83 3.19 -11.04
C LEU A 84 29.14 2.50 -9.85
N TRP A 85 29.89 1.75 -9.04
CA TRP A 85 29.38 1.15 -7.80
C TRP A 85 28.95 2.19 -6.76
N LEU A 86 29.72 3.27 -6.61
CA LEU A 86 29.37 4.37 -5.70
C LEU A 86 28.16 5.19 -6.16
N MET A 87 27.86 5.22 -7.46
CA MET A 87 26.69 5.94 -8.00
C MET A 87 25.37 5.17 -7.85
N ILE A 88 25.42 3.84 -7.78
CA ILE A 88 24.23 2.97 -7.73
C ILE A 88 23.75 2.74 -6.29
N ARG A 89 24.57 3.07 -5.29
CA ARG A 89 24.27 2.94 -3.86
C ARG A 89 23.76 4.24 -3.27
#